data_AF-A0A960TGR0-F1
#
_entry.id   AF-A0A960TGR0-F1
#
_cell.length_a   1.000
_cell.length_b   1.000
_cell.length_c   1.000
_cell.angle_alpha   90.00
_cell.angle_beta   90.00
_cell.angle_gamma   90.00
#
_symmetry.space_group_name_H-M   'P 1'
#
loop_
_entity.id
_entity.type
_entity.pdbx_description
1 polymer ?
#
loop_
_entity_poly.entity_id
_entity_poly.type
_entity_poly.pdbx_seq_one_letter_code
_entity_poly.pdbx_strand_id
1 'polypeptide(L)'
;MNAEKDIVRNGVSSWRIMTRIGRSMAAMALLLGATMGSGCAEEGGPGDEELLGVAGLAILSQPSGWEKIEPGPDSISIPVQGSTTRTFSYTPGCSARPGTSSQYAFFIKPGDSNLLIHFMGGGACWDADNCTGSTETGTYIAELNVIASLDREIVASRVATGILSSTNTANPVSTYTKVYIPYCTGDIHWGAKDTTYTDPVTGNPTTIQHRGFHNFLAVLKYLQTN
;
A
#
# COMPACT_ATOMS: atom_id res chain seq x y z
N MET A 1 -28.20 -45.69 41.83
CA MET A 1 -28.89 -46.45 40.76
C MET A 1 -27.85 -46.75 39.70
N ASN A 2 -27.50 -48.04 39.62
CA ASN A 2 -26.48 -48.63 38.76
C ASN A 2 -26.98 -48.79 37.32
N ALA A 3 -26.03 -48.73 36.38
CA ALA A 3 -25.87 -49.58 35.18
C ALA A 3 -24.65 -49.01 34.44
N GLU A 4 -23.40 -49.44 34.65
CA GLU A 4 -22.77 -50.77 34.51
C GLU A 4 -22.64 -51.26 33.06
N LYS A 5 -21.38 -51.32 32.58
CA LYS A 5 -20.69 -52.34 31.76
C LYS A 5 -19.62 -51.68 30.87
N ASP A 6 -18.34 -51.74 31.22
CA ASP A 6 -17.37 -52.87 31.08
C ASP A 6 -16.66 -52.84 29.72
N ILE A 7 -15.36 -53.12 29.50
CA ILE A 7 -14.09 -53.14 30.24
C ILE A 7 -13.07 -53.79 29.25
N VAL A 8 -11.76 -53.44 29.34
CA VAL A 8 -10.56 -54.24 28.91
C VAL A 8 -10.22 -54.32 27.40
N ARG A 9 -8.96 -54.32 26.91
CA ARG A 9 -7.58 -54.07 27.39
C ARG A 9 -6.61 -54.20 26.18
N ASN A 10 -5.47 -53.52 26.29
CA ASN A 10 -4.08 -53.97 25.97
C ASN A 10 -3.57 -54.19 24.53
N GLY A 11 -2.32 -53.72 24.34
CA GLY A 11 -1.26 -54.41 23.57
C GLY A 11 -0.79 -53.66 22.34
N VAL A 12 0.13 -52.69 22.45
CA VAL A 12 1.60 -52.84 22.29
C VAL A 12 2.02 -53.71 21.10
N SER A 13 2.60 -53.09 20.05
CA SER A 13 3.79 -53.64 19.38
C SER A 13 4.51 -52.60 18.52
N SER A 14 5.77 -52.39 18.89
CA SER A 14 6.84 -51.74 18.12
C SER A 14 6.97 -52.27 16.69
N TRP A 15 7.16 -51.38 15.70
CA TRP A 15 8.01 -51.70 14.56
C TRP A 15 8.88 -50.50 14.18
N ARG A 16 10.15 -50.80 13.94
CA ARG A 16 11.28 -49.86 13.79
C ARG A 16 11.80 -49.97 12.36
N ILE A 17 12.19 -48.81 11.82
CA ILE A 17 13.26 -48.56 10.83
C ILE A 17 12.94 -48.88 9.35
N MET A 18 12.95 -47.83 8.50
CA MET A 18 13.99 -47.64 7.48
C MET A 18 13.90 -46.26 6.80
N THR A 19 14.92 -45.43 7.07
CA THR A 19 15.66 -44.55 6.15
C THR A 19 15.10 -44.27 4.76
N ARG A 20 14.91 -42.97 4.45
CA ARG A 20 15.70 -42.23 3.43
C ARG A 20 15.40 -40.73 3.49
N ILE A 21 16.37 -39.97 3.99
CA ILE A 21 16.43 -38.50 3.88
C ILE A 21 16.93 -38.19 2.47
N GLY A 22 16.05 -37.64 1.63
CA GLY A 22 16.41 -37.07 0.34
C GLY A 22 16.83 -35.61 0.50
N ARG A 23 18.14 -35.36 0.39
CA ARG A 23 18.74 -34.03 0.27
C ARG A 23 18.49 -33.47 -1.13
N SER A 24 18.24 -32.17 -1.23
CA SER A 24 18.74 -31.33 -2.33
C SER A 24 18.67 -29.85 -1.93
N MET A 25 19.76 -29.36 -1.32
CA MET A 25 20.14 -27.95 -1.36
C MET A 25 21.47 -27.86 -2.12
N ALA A 26 21.50 -26.89 -3.04
CA ALA A 26 22.62 -26.09 -3.52
C ALA A 26 24.05 -26.65 -3.44
N ALA A 27 24.70 -26.72 -4.60
CA ALA A 27 26.14 -26.54 -4.72
C ALA A 27 26.45 -25.79 -6.03
N MET A 28 26.56 -24.46 -5.92
CA MET A 28 27.18 -23.60 -6.92
C MET A 28 28.69 -23.68 -6.70
N ALA A 29 29.43 -24.20 -7.68
CA ALA A 29 30.88 -24.35 -7.60
C ALA A 29 31.59 -23.00 -7.71
N LEU A 30 32.25 -22.58 -6.63
CA LEU A 30 33.22 -21.47 -6.63
C LEU A 30 34.63 -22.08 -6.77
N LEU A 31 35.28 -21.79 -7.89
CA LEU A 31 36.67 -22.12 -8.17
C LEU A 31 37.59 -21.23 -7.33
N LEU A 32 38.27 -21.84 -6.35
CA LEU A 32 39.42 -21.24 -5.67
C LEU A 32 40.69 -21.52 -6.50
N GLY A 33 41.14 -20.50 -7.23
CA GLY A 33 42.53 -20.41 -7.69
C GLY A 33 43.33 -19.65 -6.65
N ALA A 34 44.23 -20.34 -5.95
CA ALA A 34 45.24 -19.74 -5.09
C ALA A 34 46.58 -19.72 -5.82
N THR A 35 47.20 -18.55 -5.95
CA THR A 35 48.64 -18.41 -6.13
C THR A 35 49.17 -17.41 -5.10
N MET A 36 50.19 -17.84 -4.36
CA MET A 36 50.89 -17.06 -3.36
C MET A 36 51.92 -16.14 -4.03
N GLY A 37 52.02 -14.90 -3.57
CA GLY A 37 53.05 -13.96 -4.00
C GLY A 37 53.11 -12.77 -3.05
N SER A 38 54.16 -12.75 -2.24
CA SER A 38 54.54 -11.75 -1.23
C SER A 38 54.76 -10.35 -1.81
N GLY A 39 54.27 -9.31 -1.11
CA GLY A 39 54.66 -7.92 -1.34
C GLY A 39 53.81 -6.93 -0.55
N CYS A 40 54.43 -6.22 0.39
CA CYS A 40 53.84 -5.06 1.06
C CYS A 40 53.79 -3.88 0.08
N ALA A 41 52.62 -3.27 -0.09
CA ALA A 41 52.47 -1.89 -0.55
C ALA A 41 51.12 -1.35 -0.03
N GLU A 42 51.18 -0.27 0.75
CA GLU A 42 50.05 0.66 0.88
C GLU A 42 49.77 1.28 -0.50
N GLU A 43 48.49 1.53 -0.83
CA GLU A 43 47.95 2.73 -1.52
C GLU A 43 46.49 2.49 -1.96
N GLY A 44 45.61 3.43 -1.57
CA GLY A 44 44.42 3.89 -2.31
C GLY A 44 43.38 2.87 -2.78
N GLY A 45 42.28 2.74 -2.04
CA GLY A 45 41.03 2.20 -2.61
C GLY A 45 40.46 3.18 -3.65
N PRO A 46 40.02 2.70 -4.84
CA PRO A 46 39.40 3.58 -5.82
C PRO A 46 37.99 3.99 -5.34
N GLY A 47 37.74 5.28 -5.44
CA GLY A 47 36.59 5.98 -4.92
C GLY A 47 35.28 5.78 -5.68
N ASP A 48 34.30 6.41 -5.10
CA ASP A 48 32.85 6.22 -5.14
C ASP A 48 32.19 6.63 -6.48
N GLU A 49 32.97 6.73 -7.56
CA GLU A 49 32.59 7.40 -8.81
C GLU A 49 32.50 6.42 -10.00
N GLU A 50 31.94 5.23 -9.78
CA GLU A 50 31.48 4.36 -10.89
C GLU A 50 30.10 3.73 -10.60
N LEU A 51 29.23 4.48 -9.93
CA LEU A 51 27.80 4.11 -9.76
C LEU A 51 26.82 5.19 -10.21
N LEU A 52 27.26 6.18 -10.99
CA LEU A 52 26.43 7.25 -11.57
C LEU A 52 26.07 7.01 -13.05
N GLY A 53 26.18 5.77 -13.53
CA GLY A 53 26.05 5.43 -14.95
C GLY A 53 24.74 4.79 -15.40
N VAL A 54 23.74 4.63 -14.52
CA VAL A 54 22.41 4.15 -14.90
C VAL A 54 21.39 4.94 -14.10
N ALA A 55 20.54 5.68 -14.81
CA ALA A 55 19.29 6.19 -14.27
C ALA A 55 18.51 4.98 -13.73
N GLY A 56 18.69 4.72 -12.44
CA GLY A 56 18.07 3.63 -11.73
C GLY A 56 16.58 3.87 -11.72
N LEU A 57 15.87 3.21 -12.64
CA LEU A 57 14.49 2.81 -12.41
C LEU A 57 14.46 2.14 -11.04
N ALA A 58 13.99 2.87 -10.04
CA ALA A 58 13.66 2.32 -8.75
C ALA A 58 12.51 1.33 -8.97
N ILE A 59 12.83 0.09 -9.35
CA ILE A 59 11.91 -1.03 -9.27
C ILE A 59 11.85 -1.39 -7.78
N LEU A 60 11.20 -0.54 -7.00
CA LEU A 60 10.67 -0.89 -5.70
C LEU A 60 9.66 -2.01 -5.98
N SER A 61 10.04 -3.25 -5.65
CA SER A 61 9.20 -4.43 -5.85
C SER A 61 7.82 -4.18 -5.23
N GLN A 62 6.83 -3.88 -6.07
CA GLN A 62 5.47 -3.61 -5.64
C GLN A 62 4.81 -4.90 -5.13
N PRO A 63 3.75 -4.85 -4.29
CA PRO A 63 2.97 -6.04 -3.97
C PRO A 63 2.47 -6.67 -5.29
N SER A 64 2.72 -7.96 -5.50
CA SER A 64 2.68 -8.63 -6.81
C SER A 64 1.56 -8.12 -7.74
N GLY A 65 1.94 -7.24 -8.67
CA GLY A 65 1.10 -6.70 -9.74
C GLY A 65 0.33 -5.41 -9.43
N TRP A 66 0.44 -4.80 -8.24
CA TRP A 66 -0.04 -3.45 -8.02
C TRP A 66 1.05 -2.42 -8.36
N GLU A 67 0.65 -1.22 -8.73
CA GLU A 67 1.52 -0.12 -9.13
C GLU A 67 1.11 1.12 -8.35
N LYS A 68 2.06 1.73 -7.64
CA LYS A 68 1.87 3.01 -6.94
C LYS A 68 1.92 4.16 -7.94
N ILE A 69 0.89 5.01 -7.94
CA ILE A 69 0.83 6.24 -8.71
C ILE A 69 0.81 7.43 -7.77
N GLU A 70 1.73 8.38 -7.96
CA GLU A 70 1.86 9.62 -7.19
C GLU A 70 1.49 10.81 -8.08
N PRO A 71 0.19 11.17 -8.17
CA PRO A 71 -0.23 12.23 -9.07
C PRO A 71 0.17 13.62 -8.54
N GLY A 72 0.66 14.46 -9.45
CA GLY A 72 0.86 15.88 -9.19
C GLY A 72 -0.40 16.72 -9.43
N PRO A 73 -0.34 18.04 -9.16
CA PRO A 73 -1.38 18.99 -9.55
C PRO A 73 -1.53 19.06 -11.07
N ASP A 74 -2.78 19.04 -11.57
CA ASP A 74 -3.10 19.16 -13.00
C ASP A 74 -4.61 19.52 -13.14
N SER A 75 -5.20 19.31 -14.31
CA SER A 75 -6.60 19.50 -14.62
C SER A 75 -7.18 18.36 -15.46
N ILE A 76 -8.49 18.15 -15.30
CA ILE A 76 -9.27 17.16 -16.05
C ILE A 76 -10.48 17.84 -16.69
N SER A 77 -10.77 17.46 -17.93
CA SER A 77 -11.95 17.90 -18.67
C SER A 77 -12.98 16.77 -18.71
N ILE A 78 -14.14 16.99 -18.10
CA ILE A 78 -15.20 15.99 -17.97
C ILE A 78 -16.43 16.48 -18.75
N PRO A 79 -17.04 15.64 -19.61
CA PRO A 79 -18.31 15.97 -20.23
C PRO A 79 -19.41 15.96 -19.17
N VAL A 80 -20.15 17.06 -19.08
CA VAL A 80 -21.27 17.24 -18.15
C VAL A 80 -22.55 17.41 -18.97
N GLN A 81 -23.68 16.92 -18.45
CA GLN A 81 -24.99 16.83 -19.12
C GLN A 81 -25.21 17.83 -20.27
N GLY A 82 -25.53 17.33 -21.47
CA GLY A 82 -25.83 18.17 -22.62
C GLY A 82 -24.61 18.71 -23.37
N SER A 83 -23.55 17.91 -23.52
CA SER A 83 -22.35 18.19 -24.33
C SER A 83 -21.44 19.33 -23.85
N THR A 84 -21.66 19.87 -22.66
CA THR A 84 -20.78 20.90 -22.09
C THR A 84 -19.62 20.24 -21.36
N THR A 85 -18.40 20.44 -21.84
CA THR A 85 -17.19 20.03 -21.13
C THR A 85 -16.88 21.03 -20.02
N ARG A 86 -16.67 20.53 -18.80
CA ARG A 86 -16.17 21.33 -17.68
C ARG A 86 -14.75 20.90 -17.31
N THR A 87 -13.88 21.87 -17.14
CA THR A 87 -12.51 21.66 -16.69
C THR A 87 -12.43 21.90 -15.18
N PHE A 88 -11.83 20.95 -14.47
CA PHE A 88 -11.57 21.02 -13.05
C PHE A 88 -10.07 20.96 -12.81
N SER A 89 -9.52 21.97 -12.14
CA SER A 89 -8.15 21.90 -11.60
C SER A 89 -8.17 21.09 -10.30
N TYR A 90 -7.12 20.32 -10.06
CA TYR A 90 -6.96 19.56 -8.85
C TYR A 90 -5.52 19.62 -8.33
N THR A 91 -5.38 19.34 -7.04
CA THR A 91 -4.10 19.32 -6.32
C THR A 91 -4.25 18.18 -5.31
N PRO A 92 -3.72 16.99 -5.62
CA PRO A 92 -3.90 15.84 -4.74
C PRO A 92 -3.19 16.06 -3.40
N GLY A 93 -3.69 15.44 -2.34
CA GLY A 93 -3.10 15.54 -1.02
C GLY A 93 -3.90 14.80 0.05
N CYS A 94 -3.20 14.40 1.11
CA CYS A 94 -3.80 13.98 2.37
C CYS A 94 -4.07 15.18 3.28
N SER A 95 -4.79 14.94 4.39
CA SER A 95 -5.28 15.96 5.32
C SER A 95 -4.23 16.96 5.85
N ALA A 96 -2.94 16.64 5.79
CA ALA A 96 -1.86 17.43 6.39
C ALA A 96 -2.06 17.67 7.90
N ARG A 97 -2.78 16.77 8.59
CA ARG A 97 -2.93 16.82 10.04
C ARG A 97 -1.55 16.82 10.70
N PRO A 98 -1.32 17.59 11.79
CA PRO A 98 -0.04 17.59 12.48
C PRO A 98 0.45 16.18 12.82
N GLY A 99 1.73 15.92 12.55
CA GLY A 99 2.33 14.59 12.73
C GLY A 99 2.18 13.64 11.54
N THR A 100 1.46 14.03 10.48
CA THR A 100 1.19 13.19 9.30
C THR A 100 1.84 13.75 8.01
N SER A 101 1.93 12.92 6.97
CA SER A 101 2.31 13.36 5.62
C SER A 101 1.10 13.85 4.83
N SER A 102 1.27 14.94 4.06
CA SER A 102 0.27 15.41 3.10
C SER A 102 0.39 14.77 1.72
N GLN A 103 1.36 13.88 1.50
CA GLN A 103 1.56 13.20 0.22
C GLN A 103 0.42 12.23 -0.07
N TYR A 104 -0.02 12.18 -1.32
CA TYR A 104 -1.09 11.29 -1.77
C TYR A 104 -0.60 10.35 -2.87
N ALA A 105 -1.07 9.11 -2.83
CA ALA A 105 -0.86 8.10 -3.86
C ALA A 105 -2.10 7.21 -3.98
N PHE A 106 -2.30 6.64 -5.15
CA PHE A 106 -3.29 5.58 -5.39
C PHE A 106 -2.63 4.38 -6.08
N PHE A 107 -3.36 3.27 -6.19
CA PHE A 107 -2.79 2.01 -6.68
C PHE A 107 -3.60 1.46 -7.82
N ILE A 108 -2.91 0.98 -8.85
CA ILE A 108 -3.49 0.29 -9.99
C ILE A 108 -3.01 -1.15 -9.98
N LYS A 109 -3.87 -2.12 -10.27
CA LYS A 109 -3.46 -3.48 -10.64
C LYS A 109 -4.01 -3.78 -12.02
N PRO A 110 -3.15 -3.87 -13.06
CA PRO A 110 -3.59 -4.22 -14.40
C PRO A 110 -4.30 -5.58 -14.42
N GLY A 111 -5.36 -5.65 -15.23
CA GLY A 111 -6.17 -6.84 -15.47
C GLY A 111 -6.76 -6.81 -16.88
N ASP A 112 -8.00 -7.26 -17.03
CA ASP A 112 -8.75 -7.14 -18.27
C ASP A 112 -9.36 -5.73 -18.46
N SER A 113 -10.14 -5.56 -19.54
CA SER A 113 -10.76 -4.28 -19.92
C SER A 113 -11.86 -3.78 -18.99
N ASN A 114 -12.30 -4.59 -18.02
CA ASN A 114 -13.27 -4.16 -17.02
C ASN A 114 -12.55 -3.48 -15.85
N LEU A 115 -13.26 -2.56 -15.20
CA LEU A 115 -12.70 -1.70 -14.16
C LEU A 115 -13.41 -1.89 -12.82
N LEU A 116 -12.63 -2.06 -11.76
CA LEU A 116 -13.08 -1.96 -10.36
C LEU A 116 -12.39 -0.76 -9.70
N ILE A 117 -13.14 0.25 -9.29
CA ILE A 117 -12.63 1.36 -8.48
C ILE A 117 -13.09 1.16 -7.04
N HIS A 118 -12.15 1.02 -6.12
CA HIS A 118 -12.41 0.78 -4.70
C HIS A 118 -11.95 1.96 -3.86
N PHE A 119 -12.89 2.58 -3.14
CA PHE A 119 -12.64 3.64 -2.18
C PHE A 119 -12.40 3.05 -0.80
N MET A 120 -11.25 3.35 -0.21
CA MET A 120 -10.97 3.01 1.18
C MET A 120 -11.93 3.78 2.11
N GLY A 121 -12.48 3.11 3.13
CA GLY A 121 -13.23 3.76 4.20
C GLY A 121 -12.31 4.32 5.30
N GLY A 122 -12.90 4.82 6.38
CA GLY A 122 -12.12 5.27 7.54
C GLY A 122 -12.65 6.52 8.22
N GLY A 123 -13.96 6.72 8.25
CA GLY A 123 -14.62 7.81 8.99
C GLY A 123 -14.56 9.17 8.30
N ALA A 124 -14.81 10.25 9.03
CA ALA A 124 -14.85 11.64 8.53
C ALA A 124 -14.63 12.63 9.68
N CYS A 125 -14.26 13.87 9.39
CA CYS A 125 -14.16 14.94 10.37
C CYS A 125 -14.79 16.23 9.80
N TRP A 126 -15.32 17.09 10.67
CA TRP A 126 -16.10 18.28 10.28
C TRP A 126 -15.99 19.44 11.29
N ASP A 127 -15.29 19.25 12.40
CA ASP A 127 -15.07 20.26 13.42
C ASP A 127 -13.65 20.14 14.02
N ALA A 128 -13.26 21.11 14.85
CA ALA A 128 -11.94 21.11 15.47
C ALA A 128 -11.70 19.89 16.36
N ASP A 129 -12.71 19.47 17.13
CA ASP A 129 -12.58 18.37 18.09
C ASP A 129 -12.25 17.05 17.40
N ASN A 130 -12.87 16.78 16.25
CA ASN A 130 -12.66 15.53 15.53
C ASN A 130 -11.66 15.59 14.38
N CYS A 131 -11.33 16.78 13.88
CA CYS A 131 -10.29 16.95 12.86
C CYS A 131 -8.88 17.12 13.48
N THR A 132 -8.76 17.88 14.56
CA THR A 132 -7.47 18.28 15.16
C THR A 132 -7.36 17.97 16.64
N GLY A 133 -8.45 17.57 17.31
CA GLY A 133 -8.42 17.16 18.70
C GLY A 133 -7.63 15.87 18.97
N SER A 134 -7.74 15.38 20.21
CA SER A 134 -7.02 14.20 20.70
C SER A 134 -7.26 12.96 19.84
N THR A 135 -6.40 11.94 19.98
CA THR A 135 -6.61 10.64 19.32
C THR A 135 -7.94 9.99 19.72
N GLU A 136 -8.46 10.29 20.90
CA GLU A 136 -9.74 9.77 21.40
C GLU A 136 -10.97 10.39 20.72
N THR A 137 -10.82 11.60 20.17
CA THR A 137 -11.89 12.31 19.45
C THR A 137 -11.73 12.23 17.94
N GLY A 138 -10.62 11.67 17.45
CA GLY A 138 -10.36 11.46 16.02
C GLY A 138 -11.37 10.49 15.41
N THR A 139 -12.22 11.00 14.53
CA THR A 139 -13.25 10.20 13.84
C THR A 139 -12.85 9.76 12.44
N TYR A 140 -11.59 9.97 12.06
CA TYR A 140 -11.06 9.53 10.77
C TYR A 140 -9.60 9.08 10.84
N ILE A 141 -9.20 8.29 9.84
CA ILE A 141 -7.81 7.85 9.68
C ILE A 141 -7.04 8.95 8.94
N ALA A 142 -6.39 9.83 9.70
CA ALA A 142 -5.62 10.95 9.16
C ALA A 142 -4.26 10.54 8.60
N GLU A 143 -3.65 9.57 9.24
CA GLU A 143 -2.35 9.05 8.85
C GLU A 143 -2.51 7.62 8.35
N LEU A 144 -2.00 7.44 7.15
CA LEU A 144 -1.57 6.14 6.72
C LEU A 144 -0.07 6.29 6.54
N ASN A 145 0.68 6.09 7.62
CA ASN A 145 2.09 5.70 7.58
C ASN A 145 2.21 4.58 6.54
N VAL A 146 1.16 3.74 6.50
CA VAL A 146 0.77 2.87 5.39
C VAL A 146 0.92 3.57 4.03
N ILE A 147 0.15 4.58 3.57
CA ILE A 147 0.27 5.22 2.22
C ILE A 147 1.67 5.82 1.95
N ALA A 148 2.25 6.48 2.95
CA ALA A 148 3.52 7.18 2.78
C ALA A 148 4.72 6.22 2.70
N SER A 149 4.71 5.13 3.49
CA SER A 149 5.82 4.17 3.56
C SER A 149 5.58 2.88 2.79
N LEU A 150 4.34 2.60 2.35
CA LEU A 150 3.81 1.29 1.94
C LEU A 150 4.88 0.21 1.84
N ASP A 151 5.27 -0.29 3.02
CA ASP A 151 5.89 -1.57 3.09
C ASP A 151 4.93 -2.54 2.42
N ARG A 152 5.48 -3.26 1.44
CA ARG A 152 4.87 -4.18 0.50
C ARG A 152 3.80 -5.10 1.12
N GLU A 153 3.91 -5.35 2.41
CA GLU A 153 3.10 -6.28 3.21
C GLU A 153 1.76 -5.69 3.68
N ILE A 154 1.67 -4.39 3.99
CA ILE A 154 0.42 -3.81 4.54
C ILE A 154 -0.61 -3.61 3.43
N VAL A 155 -0.21 -3.09 2.25
CA VAL A 155 -1.08 -3.06 1.06
C VAL A 155 -1.51 -4.46 0.72
N ALA A 156 -0.56 -5.39 0.60
CA ALA A 156 -0.86 -6.78 0.30
C ALA A 156 -1.91 -7.34 1.26
N SER A 157 -1.82 -7.10 2.57
CA SER A 157 -2.84 -7.58 3.52
C SER A 157 -4.25 -6.99 3.27
N ARG A 158 -4.33 -5.70 2.88
CA ARG A 158 -5.60 -4.99 2.68
C ARG A 158 -6.22 -5.27 1.30
N VAL A 159 -5.39 -5.48 0.27
CA VAL A 159 -5.84 -5.67 -1.11
C VAL A 159 -5.78 -7.12 -1.60
N ALA A 160 -5.20 -8.06 -0.83
CA ALA A 160 -5.14 -9.48 -1.21
C ALA A 160 -6.45 -10.26 -0.93
N THR A 161 -7.45 -9.64 -0.31
CA THR A 161 -8.67 -10.31 0.14
C THR A 161 -9.93 -9.70 -0.49
N GLY A 162 -11.06 -10.41 -0.33
CA GLY A 162 -12.37 -9.93 -0.79
C GLY A 162 -12.43 -9.62 -2.29
N ILE A 163 -13.10 -8.53 -2.64
CA ILE A 163 -13.31 -8.08 -4.03
C ILE A 163 -12.03 -7.60 -4.71
N LEU A 164 -10.99 -7.26 -3.94
CA LEU A 164 -9.68 -6.84 -4.45
C LEU A 164 -8.77 -8.03 -4.78
N SER A 165 -9.08 -9.22 -4.25
CA SER A 165 -8.29 -10.42 -4.48
C SER A 165 -8.36 -10.91 -5.93
N SER A 166 -7.21 -11.10 -6.57
CA SER A 166 -7.12 -11.70 -7.91
C SER A 166 -7.09 -13.23 -7.90
N THR A 167 -6.90 -13.85 -6.73
CA THR A 167 -6.72 -15.31 -6.61
C THR A 167 -7.93 -16.00 -5.99
N ASN A 168 -8.86 -15.23 -5.40
CA ASN A 168 -10.10 -15.76 -4.87
C ASN A 168 -11.03 -16.20 -6.02
N THR A 169 -11.23 -17.52 -6.15
CA THR A 169 -12.12 -18.10 -7.18
C THR A 169 -13.59 -17.71 -7.01
N ALA A 170 -14.00 -17.26 -5.82
CA ALA A 170 -15.34 -16.74 -5.57
C ALA A 170 -15.48 -15.24 -5.92
N ASN A 171 -14.41 -14.55 -6.31
CA ASN A 171 -14.47 -13.14 -6.69
C ASN A 171 -14.83 -13.00 -8.19
N PRO A 172 -16.06 -12.53 -8.52
CA PRO A 172 -16.50 -12.42 -9.91
C PRO A 172 -15.76 -11.34 -10.70
N VAL A 173 -15.02 -10.44 -10.02
CA VAL A 173 -14.23 -9.37 -10.64
C VAL A 173 -12.72 -9.58 -10.42
N SER A 174 -12.30 -10.83 -10.18
CA SER A 174 -10.90 -11.20 -9.92
C SER A 174 -9.95 -10.83 -11.07
N THR A 175 -10.42 -10.83 -12.32
CA THR A 175 -9.64 -10.49 -13.51
C THR A 175 -9.64 -9.01 -13.89
N TYR A 176 -10.53 -8.20 -13.31
CA TYR A 176 -10.67 -6.78 -13.69
C TYR A 176 -9.40 -6.01 -13.39
N THR A 177 -9.14 -4.96 -14.17
CA THR A 177 -8.22 -3.90 -13.77
C THR A 177 -8.77 -3.24 -12.51
N LYS A 178 -7.93 -3.09 -11.48
CA LYS A 178 -8.35 -2.58 -10.16
C LYS A 178 -7.67 -1.27 -9.84
N VAL A 179 -8.44 -0.36 -9.28
CA VAL A 179 -7.96 0.90 -8.72
C VAL A 179 -8.29 0.92 -7.25
N TYR A 180 -7.29 1.09 -6.41
CA TYR A 180 -7.48 1.29 -4.98
C TYR A 180 -7.16 2.76 -4.66
N ILE A 181 -8.16 3.45 -4.11
CA ILE A 181 -8.12 4.86 -3.72
C ILE A 181 -8.04 4.91 -2.19
N PRO A 182 -6.84 5.14 -1.62
CA PRO A 182 -6.70 5.29 -0.18
C PRO A 182 -7.43 6.53 0.34
N TYR A 183 -7.78 6.51 1.62
CA TYR A 183 -8.48 7.60 2.27
C TYR A 183 -7.65 8.19 3.41
N CYS A 184 -7.40 9.49 3.35
CA CYS A 184 -6.54 10.20 4.31
C CYS A 184 -6.95 11.68 4.51
N THR A 185 -8.14 12.05 4.06
CA THR A 185 -8.58 13.46 3.89
C THR A 185 -9.69 13.89 4.86
N GLY A 186 -10.26 12.95 5.62
CA GLY A 186 -11.32 13.26 6.61
C GLY A 186 -12.64 13.72 5.99
N ASP A 187 -12.81 13.59 4.68
CA ASP A 187 -13.92 14.16 3.91
C ASP A 187 -14.67 13.12 3.05
N ILE A 188 -14.64 11.84 3.38
CA ILE A 188 -15.34 10.76 2.64
C ILE A 188 -15.17 10.79 1.11
N HIS A 189 -14.03 11.29 0.61
CA HIS A 189 -13.67 11.44 -0.80
C HIS A 189 -14.38 12.57 -1.58
N TRP A 190 -15.16 13.44 -0.94
CA TRP A 190 -15.88 14.52 -1.65
C TRP A 190 -15.30 15.94 -1.44
N GLY A 191 -14.29 16.09 -0.58
CA GLY A 191 -13.82 17.40 -0.16
C GLY A 191 -12.98 18.09 -1.23
N ALA A 192 -13.16 19.39 -1.36
CA ALA A 192 -12.40 20.26 -2.27
C ALA A 192 -11.99 21.58 -1.60
N LYS A 193 -11.93 21.61 -0.26
CA LYS A 193 -11.69 22.84 0.51
C LYS A 193 -10.76 22.58 1.69
N ASP A 194 -9.61 23.23 1.68
CA ASP A 194 -8.75 23.31 2.85
C ASP A 194 -9.42 24.22 3.91
N THR A 195 -9.48 23.77 5.16
CA THR A 195 -10.15 24.46 6.27
C THR A 195 -9.24 24.58 7.48
N THR A 196 -9.13 25.78 8.04
CA THR A 196 -8.36 26.04 9.26
C THR A 196 -9.26 25.91 10.48
N TYR A 197 -8.88 25.04 11.40
CA TYR A 197 -9.52 24.81 12.70
C TYR A 197 -8.59 25.29 13.81
N THR A 198 -9.17 25.76 14.92
CA THR A 198 -8.40 26.02 16.15
C THR A 198 -8.30 24.71 16.92
N ASP A 199 -7.09 24.15 17.04
CA ASP A 199 -6.84 22.93 17.80
C ASP A 199 -7.32 23.08 19.26
N PRO A 200 -8.24 22.23 19.75
CA PRO A 200 -8.81 22.38 21.09
C PRO A 200 -7.80 22.02 22.20
N VAL A 201 -6.71 21.31 21.89
CA VAL A 201 -5.65 20.93 22.82
C VAL A 201 -4.57 22.00 22.87
N THR A 202 -4.10 22.48 21.72
CA THR A 202 -2.96 23.41 21.65
C THR A 202 -3.36 24.88 21.53
N GLY A 203 -4.60 25.17 21.13
CA GLY A 203 -5.08 26.51 20.81
C GLY A 203 -4.55 27.09 19.50
N ASN A 204 -3.69 26.36 18.78
CA ASN A 204 -3.05 26.84 17.56
C ASN A 204 -3.95 26.62 16.33
N PRO A 205 -3.92 27.54 15.34
CA PRO A 205 -4.58 27.32 14.07
C PRO A 205 -3.91 26.16 13.32
N THR A 206 -4.71 25.22 12.85
CA THR A 206 -4.27 24.04 12.09
C THR A 206 -5.13 23.92 10.83
N THR A 207 -4.48 23.89 9.66
CA THR A 207 -5.17 23.71 8.39
C THR A 207 -5.26 22.24 8.02
N ILE A 208 -6.47 21.76 7.78
CA ILE A 208 -6.76 20.42 7.27
C ILE A 208 -7.14 20.51 5.80
N GLN A 209 -6.49 19.69 4.98
CA GLN A 209 -6.68 19.60 3.54
C GLN A 209 -7.76 18.56 3.19
N HIS A 210 -9.01 19.00 3.09
CA HIS A 210 -10.09 18.15 2.57
C HIS A 210 -10.03 18.12 1.05
N ARG A 211 -9.24 17.18 0.52
CA ARG A 211 -8.88 17.06 -0.90
C ARG A 211 -9.34 15.75 -1.54
N GLY A 212 -10.31 15.06 -0.95
CA GLY A 212 -10.84 13.80 -1.46
C GLY A 212 -11.33 13.88 -2.91
N PHE A 213 -12.00 14.97 -3.27
CA PHE A 213 -12.44 15.19 -4.64
C PHE A 213 -11.26 15.44 -5.58
N HIS A 214 -10.24 16.18 -5.14
CA HIS A 214 -9.02 16.43 -5.93
C HIS A 214 -8.27 15.12 -6.20
N ASN A 215 -8.18 14.26 -5.18
CA ASN A 215 -7.59 12.93 -5.27
C ASN A 215 -8.33 12.06 -6.29
N PHE A 216 -9.66 12.09 -6.28
CA PHE A 216 -10.47 11.35 -7.25
C PHE A 216 -10.35 11.90 -8.68
N LEU A 217 -10.28 13.22 -8.86
CA LEU A 217 -10.05 13.81 -10.19
C LEU A 217 -8.70 13.39 -10.78
N ALA A 218 -7.65 13.27 -9.95
CA ALA A 218 -6.36 12.77 -10.39
C ALA A 218 -6.42 11.31 -10.86
N VAL A 219 -7.19 10.46 -10.15
CA VAL A 219 -7.44 9.07 -10.56
C VAL A 219 -8.17 9.02 -11.90
N LEU A 220 -9.24 9.81 -12.06
CA LEU A 220 -9.99 9.88 -13.32
C LEU A 220 -9.11 10.35 -14.48
N LYS A 221 -8.23 11.34 -14.25
CA LYS A 221 -7.30 11.83 -15.27
C LYS A 221 -6.38 10.70 -15.72
N TYR A 222 -5.77 9.98 -14.77
CA TYR A 222 -4.88 8.87 -15.07
C TYR A 222 -5.59 7.78 -15.91
N LEU A 223 -6.82 7.43 -15.55
CA LEU A 223 -7.63 6.44 -16.28
C LEU A 223 -8.09 6.91 -17.66
N GLN A 224 -8.13 8.22 -17.93
CA GLN A 224 -8.46 8.76 -19.26
C GLN A 224 -7.26 8.75 -20.21
N THR A 225 -6.04 8.70 -19.67
CA THR A 225 -4.80 8.85 -20.45
C THR A 225 -4.01 7.55 -20.61
N ASN A 226 -4.48 6.44 -20.03
CA ASN A 226 -3.85 5.12 -20.08
C ASN A 226 -4.92 4.05 -20.31
#